data_AF-A0A0G1WBF9-F1
#
_entry.id   AF-A0A0G1WBF9-F1
#
_cell.length_a   1.000
_cell.length_b   1.000
_cell.length_c   1.000
_cell.angle_alpha   90.00
_cell.angle_beta   90.00
_cell.angle_gamma   90.00
#
_symmetry.space_group_name_H-M   'P 1'
#
loop_
_entity.id
_entity.type
_entity.pdbx_description
1 polymer ?
#
loop_
_entity_poly.entity_id
_entity_poly.type
_entity_poly.pdbx_seq_one_letter_code
_entity_poly.pdbx_strand_id
1 'polypeptide(L)'
;MQHNQFIDNLLSSMKSGESVVGVKLAQIVKCLTEMEVDEGGPYSLEPKKGATDVGLNLAIACFLAMQDIRLPKLDDFLEKHLSNIAEPFSSVIDDRTVRSLINKYQTLIGNVGKEEPTKQPIVYNENEQRIMNMIRKKFNERFQAFSPALREQAKSTIEKTICGNRDKQMSLMAYYTKVSLGKSGENIPDELVADIGLANIFFWTAFIIYDDFWDRDEAADPRLLPIANIFARHYIDFFIALPDDKEFRPFFHDLMDKLDGSNAWEIENCRAKIEGNIFYIPATLPDFGDYENKYRPASGHILSSVAILTQFGKELKTEDWGNIVSYFKHYLIAMQLNDDAHDWEEDLQRGHLSTVVTLLLNDLKKSGWKKQTIDLNTDLPEIRKIFWFTTMPQYIKIALSETATSRKALRAISIIEEPAPLERIVSITEDVARQAERESIDSGAILKEYANNQG
;
A
#
# COMPACT_ATOMS: atom_id res chain seq x y z
N MET A 1 -9.79 -21.00 30.15
CA MET A 1 -8.57 -20.66 30.91
C MET A 1 -9.03 -20.02 32.22
N GLN A 2 -8.43 -20.32 33.38
CA GLN A 2 -8.80 -19.59 34.60
C GLN A 2 -8.32 -18.13 34.47
N HIS A 3 -9.09 -17.15 34.94
CA HIS A 3 -8.78 -15.71 34.76
C HIS A 3 -7.36 -15.31 35.23
N ASN A 4 -6.84 -15.95 36.28
CA ASN A 4 -5.47 -15.70 36.74
C ASN A 4 -4.42 -16.18 35.71
N GLN A 5 -4.67 -17.33 35.07
CA GLN A 5 -3.82 -17.87 34.02
C GLN A 5 -3.86 -17.02 32.74
N PHE A 6 -4.96 -16.32 32.47
CA PHE A 6 -5.06 -15.33 31.39
C PHE A 6 -4.14 -14.13 31.64
N ILE A 7 -4.22 -13.55 32.85
CA ILE A 7 -3.41 -12.39 33.23
C ILE A 7 -1.92 -12.74 33.20
N ASP A 8 -1.54 -13.90 33.73
CA ASP A 8 -0.15 -14.38 33.69
C ASP A 8 0.36 -14.55 32.26
N ASN A 9 -0.49 -15.06 31.36
CA ASN A 9 -0.15 -15.23 29.95
C ASN A 9 0.02 -13.89 29.21
N LEU A 10 -0.83 -12.89 29.50
CA LEU A 10 -0.69 -11.53 28.98
C LEU A 10 0.63 -10.90 29.45
N LEU A 11 0.88 -10.94 30.76
CA LEU A 11 2.09 -10.37 31.37
C LEU A 11 3.37 -11.06 30.87
N SER A 12 3.34 -12.38 30.68
CA SER A 12 4.44 -13.15 30.13
C SER A 12 4.73 -12.76 28.68
N SER A 13 3.70 -12.67 27.83
CA SER A 13 3.84 -12.31 26.41
C SER A 13 4.36 -10.87 26.25
N MET A 14 3.93 -9.95 27.12
CA MET A 14 4.45 -8.58 27.16
C MET A 14 5.92 -8.48 27.61
N LYS A 15 6.42 -9.47 28.37
CA LYS A 15 7.83 -9.54 28.80
C LYS A 15 8.73 -10.20 27.76
N SER A 16 8.24 -11.23 27.06
CA SER A 16 9.03 -11.94 26.04
C SER A 16 9.10 -11.18 24.71
N GLY A 17 8.11 -10.34 24.40
CA GLY A 17 8.03 -9.63 23.11
C GLY A 17 7.77 -10.57 21.93
N GLU A 18 7.41 -11.82 22.20
CA GLU A 18 7.10 -12.81 21.17
C GLU A 18 5.78 -12.47 20.48
N SER A 19 5.74 -12.66 19.15
CA SER A 19 4.50 -12.58 18.38
C SER A 19 3.52 -13.65 18.85
N VAL A 20 2.30 -13.24 19.20
CA VAL A 20 1.26 -14.13 19.70
C VAL A 20 0.44 -14.63 18.51
N VAL A 21 0.75 -15.84 18.05
CA VAL A 21 0.10 -16.46 16.89
C VAL A 21 -0.61 -17.77 17.24
N GLY A 22 -1.51 -18.23 16.35
CA GLY A 22 -2.14 -19.54 16.42
C GLY A 22 -3.04 -19.75 17.64
N VAL A 23 -2.94 -20.92 18.28
CA VAL A 23 -3.80 -21.35 19.40
C VAL A 23 -3.78 -20.35 20.57
N LYS A 24 -2.62 -19.75 20.84
CA LYS A 24 -2.45 -18.79 21.95
C LYS A 24 -3.24 -17.49 21.70
N LEU A 25 -3.26 -17.01 20.46
CA LEU A 25 -4.05 -15.84 20.06
C LEU A 25 -5.55 -16.15 20.17
N ALA A 26 -6.01 -17.29 19.65
CA ALA A 26 -7.41 -17.69 19.73
C ALA A 26 -7.92 -17.79 21.18
N GLN A 27 -7.09 -18.31 22.09
CA GLN A 27 -7.40 -18.37 23.51
C GLN A 27 -7.49 -16.99 24.16
N ILE A 28 -6.60 -16.06 23.78
CA ILE A 28 -6.61 -14.68 24.28
C ILE A 28 -7.85 -13.93 23.79
N VAL A 29 -8.14 -13.99 22.49
CA VAL A 29 -9.32 -13.36 21.89
C VAL A 29 -10.59 -13.87 22.55
N LYS A 30 -10.73 -15.19 22.72
CA LYS A 30 -11.88 -15.78 23.42
C LYS A 30 -12.05 -15.23 24.84
N CYS A 31 -10.97 -15.14 25.62
CA CYS A 31 -11.04 -14.60 26.98
C CYS A 31 -11.39 -13.11 26.98
N LEU A 32 -10.84 -12.32 26.05
CA LEU A 32 -11.18 -10.90 25.92
C LEU A 32 -12.67 -10.70 25.63
N THR A 33 -13.24 -11.47 24.70
CA THR A 33 -14.67 -11.43 24.38
C THR A 33 -15.53 -11.83 25.58
N GLU A 34 -15.13 -12.85 26.35
CA GLU A 34 -15.85 -13.27 27.56
C GLU A 34 -15.81 -12.24 28.70
N MET A 35 -14.79 -11.38 28.71
CA MET A 35 -14.53 -10.37 29.73
C MET A 35 -15.04 -8.97 29.34
N GLU A 36 -15.51 -8.79 28.12
CA GLU A 36 -15.94 -7.51 27.59
C GLU A 36 -17.23 -7.01 28.27
N VAL A 37 -17.19 -5.79 28.80
CA VAL A 37 -18.36 -5.15 29.43
C VAL A 37 -19.19 -4.38 28.39
N ASP A 38 -18.51 -3.72 27.46
CA ASP A 38 -19.07 -3.03 26.29
C ASP A 38 -18.13 -3.27 25.10
N GLU A 39 -18.67 -3.26 23.88
CA GLU A 39 -17.92 -3.50 22.64
C GLU A 39 -16.72 -2.56 22.56
N GLY A 40 -15.51 -3.12 22.48
CA GLY A 40 -14.25 -2.38 22.49
C GLY A 40 -13.70 -2.06 23.89
N GLY A 41 -14.27 -2.66 24.93
CA GLY A 41 -13.92 -2.42 26.33
C GLY A 41 -14.77 -1.35 27.03
N PRO A 42 -14.64 -1.19 28.37
CA PRO A 42 -13.67 -1.83 29.25
C PRO A 42 -13.96 -3.32 29.52
N TYR A 43 -12.97 -4.00 30.08
CA TYR A 43 -12.99 -5.43 30.41
C TYR A 43 -13.12 -5.65 31.93
N SER A 44 -13.76 -6.75 32.31
CA SER A 44 -13.94 -7.17 33.70
C SER A 44 -13.87 -8.68 33.82
N LEU A 45 -13.35 -9.17 34.96
CA LEU A 45 -13.45 -10.59 35.31
C LEU A 45 -14.89 -11.01 35.67
N GLU A 46 -15.76 -10.05 35.95
CA GLU A 46 -17.17 -10.26 36.24
C GLU A 46 -18.04 -9.24 35.47
N PRO A 47 -18.15 -9.34 34.13
CA PRO A 47 -18.77 -8.32 33.28
C PRO A 47 -20.20 -7.99 33.69
N LYS A 48 -20.96 -9.01 34.14
CA LYS A 48 -22.35 -8.87 34.62
C LYS A 48 -22.50 -8.08 35.91
N LYS A 49 -21.43 -7.86 36.68
CA LYS A 49 -21.43 -7.04 37.90
C LYS A 49 -20.87 -5.63 37.68
N GLY A 50 -20.31 -5.34 36.50
CA GLY A 50 -19.86 -4.00 36.11
C GLY A 50 -18.62 -3.47 36.84
N ALA A 51 -17.95 -4.27 37.67
CA ALA A 51 -16.74 -3.86 38.36
C ALA A 51 -15.54 -3.95 37.40
N THR A 52 -15.13 -2.81 36.83
CA THR A 52 -13.98 -2.71 35.92
C THR A 52 -12.69 -2.47 36.69
N ASP A 53 -11.67 -3.26 36.39
CA ASP A 53 -10.36 -3.20 37.05
C ASP A 53 -9.36 -2.41 36.20
N VAL A 54 -8.81 -1.33 36.73
CA VAL A 54 -7.91 -0.43 35.98
C VAL A 54 -6.62 -1.14 35.57
N GLY A 55 -6.02 -1.95 36.45
CA GLY A 55 -4.79 -2.67 36.13
C GLY A 55 -4.99 -3.74 35.07
N LEU A 56 -6.12 -4.46 35.12
CA LEU A 56 -6.51 -5.42 34.09
C LEU A 56 -6.68 -4.75 32.72
N ASN A 57 -7.45 -3.66 32.67
CA ASN A 57 -7.70 -2.91 31.44
C ASN A 57 -6.39 -2.30 30.89
N LEU A 58 -5.51 -1.85 31.77
CA LEU A 58 -4.20 -1.34 31.40
C LEU A 58 -3.29 -2.42 30.80
N ALA A 59 -3.30 -3.62 31.39
CA ALA A 59 -2.55 -4.76 30.86
C ALA A 59 -3.07 -5.20 29.48
N ILE A 60 -4.39 -5.21 29.30
CA ILE A 60 -5.04 -5.50 28.02
C ILE A 60 -4.67 -4.43 26.99
N ALA A 61 -4.76 -3.15 27.35
CA ALA A 61 -4.42 -2.04 26.45
C ALA A 61 -2.94 -2.07 26.05
N CYS A 62 -2.02 -2.37 26.97
CA CYS A 62 -0.60 -2.56 26.65
C CYS A 62 -0.38 -3.73 25.70
N PHE A 63 -1.07 -4.85 25.92
CA PHE A 63 -0.97 -6.02 25.08
C PHE A 63 -1.48 -5.73 23.66
N LEU A 64 -2.66 -5.12 23.53
CA LEU A 64 -3.24 -4.74 22.24
C LEU A 64 -2.36 -3.71 21.51
N ALA A 65 -1.86 -2.70 22.22
CA ALA A 65 -0.95 -1.72 21.64
C ALA A 65 0.36 -2.32 21.14
N MET A 66 0.87 -3.39 21.78
CA MET A 66 2.03 -4.14 21.26
C MET A 66 1.73 -4.94 19.99
N GLN A 67 0.46 -5.09 19.62
CA GLN A 67 0.01 -5.74 18.38
C GLN A 67 -0.54 -4.71 17.38
N ASP A 68 -0.26 -3.42 17.59
CA ASP A 68 -0.77 -2.30 16.78
C ASP A 68 -2.32 -2.20 16.75
N ILE A 69 -2.99 -2.67 17.81
CA ILE A 69 -4.46 -2.59 17.97
C ILE A 69 -4.80 -1.54 19.04
N ARG A 70 -5.69 -0.59 18.70
CA ARG A 70 -6.24 0.42 19.62
C ARG A 70 -7.76 0.33 19.67
N LEU A 71 -8.31 0.46 20.87
CA LEU A 71 -9.74 0.44 21.11
C LEU A 71 -10.14 1.76 21.80
N PRO A 72 -10.83 2.68 21.09
CA PRO A 72 -11.11 4.03 21.60
C PRO A 72 -11.79 4.05 22.98
N LYS A 73 -12.77 3.17 23.22
CA LYS A 73 -13.46 3.09 24.51
C LYS A 73 -12.58 2.62 25.67
N LEU A 74 -11.63 1.72 25.38
CA LEU A 74 -10.64 1.29 26.37
C LEU A 74 -9.67 2.43 26.71
N ASP A 75 -9.26 3.20 25.69
CA ASP A 75 -8.39 4.36 25.88
C ASP A 75 -9.09 5.45 26.70
N ASP A 76 -10.34 5.80 26.37
CA ASP A 76 -11.17 6.75 27.12
C ASP A 76 -11.33 6.32 28.59
N PHE A 77 -11.55 5.02 28.81
CA PHE A 77 -11.62 4.45 30.15
C PHE A 77 -10.30 4.66 30.91
N LEU A 78 -9.15 4.39 30.28
CA LEU A 78 -7.85 4.52 30.93
C LEU A 78 -7.46 5.97 31.17
N GLU A 79 -7.71 6.89 30.23
CA GLU A 79 -7.41 8.32 30.38
C GLU A 79 -8.17 8.93 31.58
N LYS A 80 -9.45 8.58 31.73
CA LYS A 80 -10.27 9.01 32.85
C LYS A 80 -9.77 8.52 34.22
N HIS A 81 -9.17 7.34 34.28
CA HIS A 81 -8.76 6.72 35.55
C HIS A 81 -7.26 6.90 35.87
N LEU A 82 -6.41 7.18 34.87
CA LEU A 82 -4.97 7.40 35.04
C LEU A 82 -4.59 8.88 35.24
N SER A 83 -5.53 9.81 35.09
CA SER A 83 -5.29 11.25 35.28
C SER A 83 -5.18 11.69 36.75
N ASN A 84 -5.56 10.84 37.72
CA ASN A 84 -5.59 11.14 39.16
C ASN A 84 -4.89 10.05 40.02
N ILE A 85 -3.61 9.75 39.75
CA ILE A 85 -2.89 8.66 40.44
C ILE A 85 -2.30 9.15 41.77
N ALA A 86 -3.13 9.29 42.80
CA ALA A 86 -2.69 9.53 44.18
C ALA A 86 -2.92 8.32 45.11
N GLU A 87 -3.81 7.39 44.75
CA GLU A 87 -4.20 6.25 45.59
C GLU A 87 -3.74 4.90 45.01
N PRO A 88 -3.56 3.85 45.85
CA PRO A 88 -3.30 2.49 45.38
C PRO A 88 -4.45 1.97 44.53
N PHE A 89 -4.16 1.34 43.40
CA PHE A 89 -5.20 0.73 42.56
C PHE A 89 -5.78 -0.48 43.27
N SER A 90 -7.12 -0.54 43.41
CA SER A 90 -7.80 -1.81 43.66
C SER A 90 -7.73 -2.63 42.37
N SER A 91 -6.68 -3.43 42.23
CA SER A 91 -6.45 -4.26 41.04
C SER A 91 -6.10 -5.70 41.38
N VAL A 92 -6.51 -6.62 40.49
CA VAL A 92 -6.04 -8.01 40.44
C VAL A 92 -4.55 -8.12 40.07
N ILE A 93 -3.96 -7.05 39.55
CA ILE A 93 -2.53 -6.92 39.26
C ILE A 93 -1.87 -6.11 40.38
N ASP A 94 -0.69 -6.55 40.84
CA ASP A 94 0.03 -5.86 41.92
C ASP A 94 0.43 -4.42 41.53
N ASP A 95 0.44 -3.50 42.51
CA ASP A 95 0.67 -2.06 42.28
C ASP A 95 2.01 -1.76 41.59
N ARG A 96 3.06 -2.55 41.84
CA ARG A 96 4.37 -2.39 41.20
C ARG A 96 4.27 -2.70 39.71
N THR A 97 3.58 -3.78 39.35
CA THR A 97 3.33 -4.14 37.95
C THR A 97 2.42 -3.11 37.27
N VAL A 98 1.37 -2.64 37.94
CA VAL A 98 0.49 -1.58 37.40
C VAL A 98 1.29 -0.32 37.08
N ARG A 99 2.13 0.17 38.00
CA ARG A 99 3.00 1.35 37.73
C ARG A 99 3.96 1.15 36.56
N SER A 100 4.52 -0.05 36.41
CA SER A 100 5.36 -0.40 35.26
C SER A 100 4.57 -0.36 33.95
N LEU A 101 3.35 -0.90 33.96
CA LEU A 101 2.45 -0.86 32.82
C LEU A 101 1.99 0.56 32.48
N ILE A 102 1.81 1.47 33.46
CA ILE A 102 1.47 2.88 33.19
C ILE A 102 2.57 3.54 32.37
N ASN A 103 3.83 3.40 32.79
CA ASN A 103 4.96 3.94 32.03
C ASN A 103 5.07 3.33 30.63
N LYS A 104 4.84 2.00 30.53
CA LYS A 104 4.86 1.29 29.24
C LYS A 104 3.72 1.76 28.32
N TYR A 105 2.51 1.88 28.85
CA TYR A 105 1.32 2.36 28.13
C TYR A 105 1.50 3.81 27.68
N GLN A 106 2.01 4.70 28.54
CA GLN A 106 2.31 6.08 28.17
C GLN A 106 3.39 6.17 27.08
N THR A 107 4.39 5.29 27.10
CA THR A 107 5.40 5.20 26.03
C THR A 107 4.77 4.70 24.72
N LEU A 108 3.93 3.67 24.80
CA LEU A 108 3.24 3.10 23.64
C LEU A 108 2.25 4.10 23.03
N ILE A 109 1.44 4.80 23.81
CA ILE A 109 0.49 5.79 23.29
C ILE A 109 1.18 7.07 22.84
N GLY A 110 2.20 7.53 23.58
CA GLY A 110 2.99 8.72 23.23
C GLY A 110 3.71 8.58 21.89
N ASN A 111 4.06 7.35 21.50
CA ASN A 111 4.66 7.03 20.21
C ASN A 111 3.61 6.73 19.11
N VAL A 112 2.36 6.43 19.45
CA VAL A 112 1.34 5.97 18.48
C VAL A 112 0.33 7.07 18.09
N GLY A 113 0.47 8.29 18.63
CA GLY A 113 -0.40 9.44 18.28
C GLY A 113 0.24 10.53 17.42
N LYS A 114 1.53 10.45 17.10
CA LYS A 114 2.25 11.46 16.28
C LYS A 114 3.30 10.89 15.33
N GLU A 115 3.38 9.58 15.19
CA GLU A 115 4.22 8.97 14.17
C GLU A 115 3.28 8.13 13.29
N GLU A 116 3.06 8.60 12.05
CA GLU A 116 3.04 7.63 10.95
C GLU A 116 4.18 6.65 11.25
N PRO A 117 3.93 5.33 11.32
CA PRO A 117 4.87 4.35 11.86
C PRO A 117 6.24 4.71 11.34
N THR A 118 7.18 5.18 12.20
CA THR A 118 8.41 5.84 11.73
C THR A 118 8.98 4.99 10.63
N LYS A 119 8.75 5.42 9.38
CA LYS A 119 9.03 4.58 8.23
C LYS A 119 10.54 4.47 8.29
N GLN A 120 11.06 3.26 8.55
CA GLN A 120 12.50 3.06 8.65
C GLN A 120 13.14 3.81 7.48
N PRO A 121 14.16 4.65 7.72
CA PRO A 121 14.70 5.51 6.69
C PRO A 121 15.08 4.65 5.48
N ILE A 122 14.69 5.09 4.30
CA ILE A 122 14.99 4.37 3.06
C ILE A 122 16.50 4.18 2.98
N VAL A 123 16.94 2.91 3.01
CA VAL A 123 18.36 2.58 2.99
C VAL A 123 18.83 2.59 1.54
N TYR A 124 19.63 3.58 1.17
CA TYR A 124 20.29 3.65 -0.13
C TYR A 124 21.71 3.05 -0.04
N ASN A 125 22.14 2.33 -1.06
CA ASN A 125 23.57 2.04 -1.22
C ASN A 125 24.33 3.30 -1.68
N GLU A 126 25.67 3.26 -1.68
CA GLU A 126 26.50 4.43 -1.99
C GLU A 126 26.19 5.06 -3.36
N ASN A 127 25.96 4.24 -4.38
CA ASN A 127 25.66 4.71 -5.74
C ASN A 127 24.24 5.27 -5.85
N GLU A 128 23.25 4.60 -5.24
CA GLU A 128 21.88 5.10 -5.14
C GLU A 128 21.85 6.45 -4.42
N GLN A 129 22.57 6.57 -3.30
CA GLN A 129 22.66 7.80 -2.52
C GLN A 129 23.29 8.93 -3.33
N ARG A 130 24.30 8.64 -4.15
CA ARG A 130 24.91 9.60 -5.07
C ARG A 130 23.89 10.14 -6.07
N ILE A 131 23.12 9.27 -6.73
CA ILE A 131 22.06 9.68 -7.67
C ILE A 131 20.97 10.49 -6.94
N MET A 132 20.53 10.05 -5.76
CA MET A 132 19.55 10.79 -4.95
C MET A 132 20.03 12.19 -4.56
N ASN A 133 21.32 12.36 -4.26
CA ASN A 133 21.89 13.67 -3.97
C ASN A 133 21.84 14.59 -5.20
N MET A 134 22.08 14.04 -6.40
CA MET A 134 21.98 14.79 -7.66
C MET A 134 20.54 15.18 -7.98
N ILE A 135 19.58 14.25 -7.78
CA ILE A 135 18.14 14.52 -7.91
C ILE A 135 17.73 15.68 -6.98
N ARG A 136 18.14 15.64 -5.71
CA ARG A 136 17.85 16.71 -4.73
C ARG A 136 18.47 18.05 -5.14
N LYS A 137 19.69 18.04 -5.67
CA LYS A 137 20.34 19.25 -6.19
C LYS A 137 19.54 19.85 -7.34
N LYS A 138 19.17 19.04 -8.34
CA LYS A 138 18.38 19.47 -9.50
C LYS A 138 17.00 19.98 -9.12
N PHE A 139 16.34 19.34 -8.14
CA PHE A 139 15.10 19.84 -7.56
C PHE A 139 15.28 21.26 -6.99
N ASN A 140 16.31 21.49 -6.16
CA ASN A 140 16.57 22.79 -5.56
C ASN A 140 16.87 23.87 -6.62
N GLU A 141 17.62 23.53 -7.66
CA GLU A 141 17.89 24.41 -8.81
C GLU A 141 16.60 24.77 -9.55
N ARG A 142 15.77 23.77 -9.86
CA ARG A 142 14.48 23.96 -10.55
C ARG A 142 13.55 24.91 -9.77
N PHE A 143 13.57 24.81 -8.44
CA PHE A 143 12.71 25.59 -7.55
C PHE A 143 13.35 26.89 -7.04
N GLN A 144 14.54 27.26 -7.51
CA GLN A 144 15.26 28.45 -7.05
C GLN A 144 14.51 29.75 -7.37
N ALA A 145 13.82 29.81 -8.51
CA ALA A 145 13.10 31.00 -8.97
C ALA A 145 11.71 31.20 -8.31
N PHE A 146 11.21 30.20 -7.58
CA PHE A 146 9.90 30.27 -6.95
C PHE A 146 9.97 30.81 -5.52
N SER A 147 8.82 31.24 -4.99
CA SER A 147 8.70 31.74 -3.62
C SER A 147 9.12 30.69 -2.59
N PRO A 148 9.67 31.10 -1.43
CA PRO A 148 10.06 30.15 -0.38
C PRO A 148 8.90 29.23 0.06
N ALA A 149 7.68 29.77 0.16
CA ALA A 149 6.50 29.00 0.53
C ALA A 149 6.18 27.88 -0.48
N LEU A 150 6.20 28.19 -1.78
CA LEU A 150 5.92 27.19 -2.82
C LEU A 150 7.03 26.13 -2.87
N ARG A 151 8.29 26.54 -2.67
CA ARG A 151 9.43 25.61 -2.62
C ARG A 151 9.32 24.62 -1.47
N GLU A 152 9.03 25.10 -0.26
CA GLU A 152 8.88 24.23 0.91
C GLU A 152 7.68 23.29 0.75
N GLN A 153 6.57 23.77 0.20
CA GLN A 153 5.41 22.93 -0.07
C GLN A 153 5.74 21.85 -1.12
N ALA A 154 6.34 22.21 -2.26
CA ALA A 154 6.76 21.26 -3.28
C ALA A 154 7.75 20.24 -2.75
N LYS A 155 8.70 20.67 -1.91
CA LYS A 155 9.69 19.80 -1.26
C LYS A 155 9.00 18.78 -0.35
N SER A 156 8.10 19.23 0.51
CA SER A 156 7.33 18.35 1.39
C SER A 156 6.50 17.34 0.60
N THR A 157 5.89 17.75 -0.51
CA THR A 157 5.12 16.84 -1.37
C THR A 157 6.00 15.75 -1.99
N ILE A 158 7.15 16.09 -2.58
CA ILE A 158 8.04 15.06 -3.15
C ILE A 158 8.66 14.15 -2.07
N GLU A 159 8.93 14.68 -0.88
CA GLU A 159 9.43 13.89 0.25
C GLU A 159 8.37 12.85 0.67
N LYS A 160 7.09 13.24 0.72
CA LYS A 160 5.98 12.30 0.96
C LYS A 160 5.94 11.19 -0.11
N THR A 161 6.01 11.55 -1.40
CA THR A 161 6.03 10.57 -2.51
C THR A 161 7.22 9.61 -2.39
N ILE A 162 8.43 10.13 -2.17
CA ILE A 162 9.64 9.31 -2.04
C ILE A 162 9.55 8.39 -0.81
N CYS A 163 9.06 8.89 0.33
CA CYS A 163 8.89 8.10 1.54
C CYS A 163 7.83 6.99 1.39
N GLY A 164 6.82 7.19 0.56
CA GLY A 164 5.85 6.15 0.18
C GLY A 164 6.46 5.06 -0.72
N ASN A 165 7.42 5.43 -1.58
CA ASN A 165 8.02 4.52 -2.56
C ASN A 165 9.25 3.77 -2.03
N ARG A 166 9.03 2.80 -1.11
CA ARG A 166 10.11 2.06 -0.43
C ARG A 166 10.97 1.18 -1.35
N ASP A 167 10.45 0.72 -2.48
CA ASP A 167 11.22 -0.02 -3.50
C ASP A 167 12.16 0.88 -4.31
N LYS A 168 12.02 2.21 -4.16
CA LYS A 168 12.78 3.30 -4.76
C LYS A 168 12.56 3.50 -6.27
N GLN A 169 11.66 2.75 -6.90
CA GLN A 169 11.50 2.74 -8.35
C GLN A 169 11.08 4.11 -8.93
N MET A 170 10.26 4.89 -8.23
CA MET A 170 9.85 6.23 -8.67
C MET A 170 11.06 7.17 -8.82
N SER A 171 12.10 6.99 -8.01
CA SER A 171 13.30 7.83 -8.04
C SER A 171 14.47 7.23 -8.82
N LEU A 172 14.59 5.89 -8.85
CA LEU A 172 15.81 5.20 -9.28
C LEU A 172 15.60 4.21 -10.43
N MET A 173 14.42 4.11 -11.05
CA MET A 173 14.21 3.23 -12.21
C MET A 173 15.21 3.51 -13.36
N ALA A 174 15.50 4.77 -13.62
CA ALA A 174 16.52 5.17 -14.60
C ALA A 174 17.92 4.63 -14.22
N TYR A 175 18.27 4.70 -12.93
CA TYR A 175 19.52 4.16 -12.42
C TYR A 175 19.57 2.63 -12.53
N TYR A 176 18.49 1.92 -12.16
CA TYR A 176 18.43 0.46 -12.31
C TYR A 176 18.52 0.03 -13.76
N THR A 177 17.89 0.78 -14.67
CA THR A 177 18.03 0.57 -16.12
C THR A 177 19.48 0.74 -16.58
N LYS A 178 20.14 1.82 -16.16
CA LYS A 178 21.57 2.05 -16.44
C LYS A 178 22.44 0.88 -15.96
N VAL A 179 22.25 0.41 -14.73
CA VAL A 179 23.04 -0.71 -14.19
C VAL A 179 22.75 -1.99 -14.97
N SER A 180 21.49 -2.20 -15.39
CA SER A 180 21.11 -3.38 -16.17
C SER A 180 21.71 -3.45 -17.58
N LEU A 181 22.18 -2.32 -18.12
CA LEU A 181 22.90 -2.27 -19.39
C LEU A 181 24.36 -2.72 -19.29
N GLY A 182 24.87 -3.06 -18.10
CA GLY A 182 26.24 -3.51 -17.89
C GLY A 182 27.25 -2.50 -18.45
N LYS A 183 28.17 -2.96 -19.32
CA LYS A 183 29.21 -2.11 -19.91
C LYS A 183 28.62 -1.00 -20.78
N SER A 184 27.51 -1.28 -21.46
CA SER A 184 26.85 -0.28 -22.30
C SER A 184 26.28 0.87 -21.46
N GLY A 185 25.91 0.60 -20.20
CA GLY A 185 25.42 1.60 -19.26
C GLY A 185 26.48 2.54 -18.70
N GLU A 186 27.78 2.19 -18.73
CA GLU A 186 28.87 3.03 -18.19
C GLU A 186 28.97 4.38 -18.91
N ASN A 187 28.58 4.44 -20.19
CA ASN A 187 28.61 5.66 -20.98
C ASN A 187 27.45 6.62 -20.69
N ILE A 188 26.44 6.18 -19.95
CA ILE A 188 25.28 7.00 -19.59
C ILE A 188 25.68 7.93 -18.44
N PRO A 189 25.62 9.26 -18.61
CA PRO A 189 26.00 10.19 -17.54
C PRO A 189 25.07 10.08 -16.32
N ASP A 190 25.63 10.11 -15.11
CA ASP A 190 24.83 10.13 -13.87
C ASP A 190 23.93 11.38 -13.79
N GLU A 191 24.35 12.50 -14.39
CA GLU A 191 23.55 13.73 -14.47
C GLU A 191 22.23 13.49 -15.21
N LEU A 192 22.29 12.81 -16.35
CA LEU A 192 21.09 12.44 -17.11
C LEU A 192 20.20 11.48 -16.31
N VAL A 193 20.79 10.47 -15.66
CA VAL A 193 20.03 9.54 -14.81
C VAL A 193 19.28 10.29 -13.71
N ALA A 194 19.91 11.30 -13.12
CA ALA A 194 19.29 12.15 -12.11
C ALA A 194 18.23 13.10 -12.70
N ASP A 195 18.39 13.63 -13.91
CA ASP A 195 17.35 14.40 -14.59
C ASP A 195 16.10 13.55 -14.86
N ILE A 196 16.28 12.33 -15.37
CA ILE A 196 15.19 11.38 -15.59
C ILE A 196 14.54 10.98 -14.26
N GLY A 197 15.33 10.72 -13.22
CA GLY A 197 14.83 10.40 -11.89
C GLY A 197 13.97 11.53 -11.31
N LEU A 198 14.38 12.80 -11.49
CA LEU A 198 13.59 13.95 -11.09
C LEU A 198 12.28 14.06 -11.90
N ALA A 199 12.35 13.88 -13.22
CA ALA A 199 11.17 13.88 -14.08
C ALA A 199 10.16 12.79 -13.65
N ASN A 200 10.63 11.58 -13.35
CA ASN A 200 9.79 10.48 -12.91
C ASN A 200 9.15 10.73 -11.54
N ILE A 201 9.87 11.33 -10.58
CA ILE A 201 9.28 11.77 -9.30
C ILE A 201 8.18 12.82 -9.56
N PHE A 202 8.44 13.80 -10.43
CA PHE A 202 7.44 14.82 -10.77
C PHE A 202 6.20 14.24 -11.44
N PHE A 203 6.36 13.28 -12.34
CA PHE A 203 5.23 12.51 -12.89
C PHE A 203 4.40 11.89 -11.77
N TRP A 204 5.01 11.01 -10.96
CA TRP A 204 4.28 10.32 -9.91
C TRP A 204 3.63 11.28 -8.92
N THR A 205 4.34 12.31 -8.46
CA THR A 205 3.77 13.27 -7.53
C THR A 205 2.64 14.10 -8.15
N ALA A 206 2.74 14.50 -9.42
CA ALA A 206 1.66 15.22 -10.09
C ALA A 206 0.42 14.35 -10.26
N PHE A 207 0.59 13.10 -10.67
CA PHE A 207 -0.51 12.17 -10.91
C PHE A 207 -1.19 11.71 -9.62
N ILE A 208 -0.43 11.46 -8.54
CA ILE A 208 -1.03 11.24 -7.21
C ILE A 208 -1.89 12.45 -6.81
N ILE A 209 -1.38 13.68 -6.97
CA ILE A 209 -2.19 14.86 -6.67
C ILE A 209 -3.44 14.90 -7.54
N TYR A 210 -3.36 14.64 -8.84
CA TYR A 210 -4.55 14.65 -9.71
C TYR A 210 -5.56 13.58 -9.34
N ASP A 211 -5.09 12.40 -8.96
CA ASP A 211 -5.90 11.26 -8.52
C ASP A 211 -6.73 11.63 -7.28
N ASP A 212 -6.11 12.28 -6.28
CA ASP A 212 -6.81 12.82 -5.10
C ASP A 212 -7.98 13.77 -5.48
N PHE A 213 -7.94 14.44 -6.64
CA PHE A 213 -9.04 15.28 -7.14
C PHE A 213 -10.09 14.52 -7.96
N TRP A 214 -9.70 13.43 -8.61
CA TRP A 214 -10.62 12.61 -9.39
C TRP A 214 -11.48 11.72 -8.49
N ASP A 215 -10.92 11.35 -7.35
CA ASP A 215 -11.62 10.62 -6.30
C ASP A 215 -12.55 11.52 -5.49
N ARG A 216 -13.85 11.26 -5.63
CA ARG A 216 -14.92 12.07 -5.02
C ARG A 216 -14.90 12.07 -3.49
N ASP A 217 -14.25 11.08 -2.89
CA ASP A 217 -14.24 10.82 -1.45
C ASP A 217 -12.86 11.11 -0.82
N GLU A 218 -11.88 11.51 -1.63
CA GLU A 218 -10.55 11.96 -1.20
C GLU A 218 -10.59 13.45 -0.78
N ALA A 219 -9.82 13.81 0.24
CA ALA A 219 -9.73 15.19 0.72
C ALA A 219 -8.74 16.00 -0.12
N ALA A 220 -9.11 16.32 -1.35
CA ALA A 220 -8.27 17.09 -2.26
C ALA A 220 -7.90 18.47 -1.68
N ASP A 221 -6.62 18.86 -1.79
CA ASP A 221 -6.12 20.18 -1.38
C ASP A 221 -5.86 21.08 -2.60
N PRO A 222 -6.71 22.08 -2.89
CA PRO A 222 -6.52 23.01 -4.02
C PRO A 222 -5.16 23.71 -4.03
N ARG A 223 -4.48 23.82 -2.88
CA ARG A 223 -3.15 24.43 -2.78
C ARG A 223 -2.07 23.58 -3.47
N LEU A 224 -2.32 22.31 -3.76
CA LEU A 224 -1.38 21.41 -4.45
C LEU A 224 -1.47 21.51 -5.98
N LEU A 225 -2.57 22.02 -6.54
CA LEU A 225 -2.75 22.13 -7.99
C LEU A 225 -1.64 22.93 -8.71
N PRO A 226 -1.15 24.08 -8.19
CA PRO A 226 -0.04 24.77 -8.82
C PRO A 226 1.25 23.92 -8.88
N ILE A 227 1.49 23.11 -7.85
CA ILE A 227 2.66 22.22 -7.75
C ILE A 227 2.54 21.07 -8.75
N ALA A 228 1.38 20.39 -8.80
CA ALA A 228 1.10 19.34 -9.77
C ALA A 228 1.31 19.83 -11.21
N ASN A 229 0.80 21.02 -11.54
CA ASN A 229 1.00 21.64 -12.84
C ASN A 229 2.48 21.97 -13.16
N ILE A 230 3.27 22.38 -12.17
CA ILE A 230 4.71 22.63 -12.36
C ILE A 230 5.44 21.30 -12.64
N PHE A 231 5.12 20.26 -11.88
CA PHE A 231 5.70 18.94 -12.02
C PHE A 231 5.34 18.30 -13.36
N ALA A 232 4.06 18.28 -13.74
CA ALA A 232 3.60 17.75 -15.02
C ALA A 232 4.24 18.47 -16.22
N ARG A 233 4.31 19.81 -16.19
CA ARG A 233 4.99 20.57 -17.26
C ARG A 233 6.48 20.23 -17.34
N HIS A 234 7.16 20.13 -16.21
CA HIS A 234 8.59 19.79 -16.22
C HIS A 234 8.84 18.38 -16.76
N TYR A 235 8.00 17.41 -16.40
CA TYR A 235 8.07 16.06 -16.96
C TYR A 235 7.91 16.07 -18.48
N ILE A 236 6.89 16.76 -18.98
CA ILE A 236 6.63 16.89 -20.43
C ILE A 236 7.79 17.61 -21.13
N ASP A 237 8.23 18.76 -20.60
CA ASP A 237 9.32 19.56 -21.15
C ASP A 237 10.61 18.73 -21.25
N PHE A 238 10.91 17.90 -20.24
CA PHE A 238 12.08 17.04 -20.23
C PHE A 238 12.08 16.04 -21.40
N PHE A 239 10.99 15.27 -21.56
CA PHE A 239 10.92 14.25 -22.60
C PHE A 239 10.77 14.82 -24.02
N ILE A 240 10.13 15.97 -24.18
CA ILE A 240 10.05 16.68 -25.47
C ILE A 240 11.43 17.24 -25.89
N ALA A 241 12.25 17.67 -24.93
CA ALA A 241 13.57 18.23 -25.19
C ALA A 241 14.62 17.17 -25.59
N LEU A 242 14.33 15.87 -25.43
CA LEU A 242 15.20 14.82 -25.91
C LEU A 242 15.32 14.87 -27.45
N PRO A 243 16.48 14.48 -28.02
CA PRO A 243 16.68 14.45 -29.46
C PRO A 243 15.54 13.72 -30.18
N ASP A 244 15.10 14.30 -31.29
CA ASP A 244 13.97 13.78 -32.06
C ASP A 244 14.31 12.41 -32.65
N ASP A 245 13.72 11.38 -32.06
CA ASP A 245 13.70 10.03 -32.60
C ASP A 245 12.32 9.76 -33.20
N LYS A 246 12.32 9.24 -34.43
CA LYS A 246 11.14 8.86 -35.20
C LYS A 246 10.24 7.87 -34.45
N GLU A 247 10.78 7.10 -33.51
CA GLU A 247 10.02 6.13 -32.73
C GLU A 247 9.62 6.67 -31.35
N PHE A 248 10.52 7.36 -30.64
CA PHE A 248 10.27 7.80 -29.27
C PHE A 248 9.17 8.86 -29.16
N ARG A 249 9.18 9.90 -30.00
CA ARG A 249 8.22 11.02 -29.85
C ARG A 249 6.77 10.60 -30.14
N PRO A 250 6.47 9.82 -31.20
CA PRO A 250 5.13 9.26 -31.38
C PRO A 250 4.71 8.36 -30.22
N PHE A 251 5.62 7.53 -29.71
CA PHE A 251 5.38 6.68 -28.54
C PHE A 251 5.03 7.50 -27.30
N PHE A 252 5.77 8.58 -27.03
CA PHE A 252 5.50 9.50 -25.92
C PHE A 252 4.09 10.08 -25.99
N HIS A 253 3.70 10.65 -27.14
CA HIS A 253 2.38 11.25 -27.28
C HIS A 253 1.25 10.22 -27.17
N ASP A 254 1.39 9.06 -27.85
CA ASP A 254 0.41 7.97 -27.73
C ASP A 254 0.26 7.48 -26.29
N LEU A 255 1.37 7.40 -25.55
CA LEU A 255 1.34 7.00 -24.16
C LEU A 255 0.61 8.02 -23.28
N MET A 256 0.91 9.30 -23.42
CA MET A 256 0.26 10.36 -22.64
C MET A 256 -1.24 10.47 -22.96
N ASP A 257 -1.63 10.39 -24.24
CA ASP A 257 -3.03 10.43 -24.65
C ASP A 257 -3.82 9.24 -24.07
N LYS A 258 -3.24 8.04 -24.07
CA LYS A 258 -3.88 6.84 -23.51
C LYS A 258 -3.92 6.85 -21.99
N LEU A 259 -2.91 7.44 -21.34
CA LEU A 259 -2.90 7.61 -19.90
C LEU A 259 -4.10 8.46 -19.46
N ASP A 260 -4.27 9.64 -20.05
CA ASP A 260 -5.39 10.53 -19.73
C ASP A 260 -6.74 9.91 -20.12
N GLY A 261 -6.79 9.20 -21.26
CA GLY A 261 -7.97 8.47 -21.69
C GLY A 261 -8.40 7.37 -20.71
N SER A 262 -7.45 6.62 -20.13
CA SER A 262 -7.78 5.60 -19.13
C SER A 262 -8.24 6.20 -17.80
N ASN A 263 -7.63 7.30 -17.34
CA ASN A 263 -8.12 8.01 -16.15
C ASN A 263 -9.56 8.53 -16.34
N ALA A 264 -9.86 9.10 -17.52
CA ALA A 264 -11.22 9.54 -17.84
C ALA A 264 -12.22 8.37 -17.85
N TRP A 265 -11.84 7.23 -18.44
CA TRP A 265 -12.65 6.03 -18.45
C TRP A 265 -12.93 5.51 -17.03
N GLU A 266 -11.94 5.52 -16.14
CA GLU A 266 -12.07 5.06 -14.76
C GLU A 266 -13.07 5.90 -13.96
N ILE A 267 -13.00 7.23 -14.08
CA ILE A 267 -13.94 8.15 -13.44
C ILE A 267 -15.39 7.89 -13.89
N GLU A 268 -15.58 7.57 -15.17
CA GLU A 268 -16.90 7.36 -15.76
C GLU A 268 -17.50 5.98 -15.47
N ASN A 269 -16.66 4.94 -15.36
CA ASN A 269 -17.11 3.55 -15.37
C ASN A 269 -16.89 2.83 -14.03
N CYS A 270 -15.92 3.24 -13.22
CA CYS A 270 -15.49 2.48 -12.04
C CYS A 270 -16.06 3.04 -10.72
N ARG A 271 -17.29 3.58 -10.74
CA ARG A 271 -17.95 4.09 -9.54
C ARG A 271 -19.35 3.47 -9.36
N ALA A 272 -19.59 2.98 -8.15
CA ALA A 272 -20.89 2.54 -7.67
C ALA A 272 -21.52 3.60 -6.77
N LYS A 273 -22.83 3.53 -6.62
CA LYS A 273 -23.57 4.41 -5.71
C LYS A 273 -23.43 3.90 -4.27
N ILE A 274 -23.14 4.81 -3.34
CA ILE A 274 -23.17 4.59 -1.89
C ILE A 274 -24.22 5.51 -1.26
N GLU A 275 -25.06 4.98 -0.36
CA GLU A 275 -25.90 5.77 0.54
C GLU A 275 -25.73 5.29 1.97
N GLY A 276 -25.05 6.07 2.81
CA GLY A 276 -24.70 5.63 4.17
C GLY A 276 -23.79 4.40 4.12
N ASN A 277 -24.24 3.30 4.73
CA ASN A 277 -23.55 2.00 4.73
C ASN A 277 -24.01 1.08 3.58
N ILE A 278 -24.86 1.55 2.66
CA ILE A 278 -25.43 0.72 1.60
C ILE A 278 -24.68 0.94 0.29
N PHE A 279 -23.99 -0.10 -0.17
CA PHE A 279 -23.39 -0.17 -1.50
C PHE A 279 -24.41 -0.75 -2.49
N TYR A 280 -24.64 -0.06 -3.61
CA TYR A 280 -25.54 -0.51 -4.66
C TYR A 280 -24.77 -1.24 -5.75
N ILE A 281 -25.01 -2.54 -5.92
CA ILE A 281 -24.33 -3.35 -6.93
C ILE A 281 -24.80 -2.91 -8.32
N PRO A 282 -23.90 -2.43 -9.20
CA PRO A 282 -24.27 -2.05 -10.55
C PRO A 282 -24.81 -3.25 -11.35
N ALA A 283 -25.77 -2.97 -12.24
CA ALA A 283 -26.31 -3.98 -13.15
C ALA A 283 -25.21 -4.51 -14.08
N THR A 284 -24.38 -3.61 -14.59
CA THR A 284 -23.20 -3.89 -15.41
C THR A 284 -21.96 -3.51 -14.63
N LEU A 285 -21.02 -4.44 -14.48
CA LEU A 285 -19.71 -4.17 -13.89
C LEU A 285 -18.73 -3.73 -14.98
N PRO A 286 -17.68 -2.95 -14.65
CA PRO A 286 -16.63 -2.60 -15.59
C PRO A 286 -15.99 -3.85 -16.19
N ASP A 287 -15.65 -3.79 -17.47
CA ASP A 287 -14.85 -4.81 -18.14
C ASP A 287 -13.42 -4.30 -18.29
N PHE A 288 -12.49 -4.93 -17.55
CA PHE A 288 -11.07 -4.59 -17.59
C PHE A 288 -10.31 -5.30 -18.71
N GLY A 289 -10.95 -6.21 -19.48
CA GLY A 289 -10.34 -6.85 -20.65
C GLY A 289 -8.99 -7.51 -20.37
N ASP A 290 -7.95 -7.04 -21.05
CA ASP A 290 -6.54 -7.47 -20.88
C ASP A 290 -5.77 -6.63 -19.85
N TYR A 291 -6.49 -5.91 -18.98
CA TYR A 291 -5.97 -5.00 -17.95
C TYR A 291 -5.19 -3.81 -18.49
N GLU A 292 -5.37 -3.46 -19.78
CA GLU A 292 -4.75 -2.28 -20.37
C GLU A 292 -5.04 -1.01 -19.57
N ASN A 293 -6.28 -0.83 -19.10
CA ASN A 293 -6.69 0.31 -18.28
C ASN A 293 -6.04 0.36 -16.89
N LYS A 294 -5.36 -0.70 -16.44
CA LYS A 294 -4.55 -0.69 -15.21
C LYS A 294 -3.08 -0.34 -15.47
N TYR A 295 -2.57 -0.69 -16.66
CA TYR A 295 -1.24 -0.26 -17.10
C TYR A 295 -1.20 1.24 -17.42
N ARG A 296 -2.20 1.75 -18.16
CA ARG A 296 -2.14 3.09 -18.76
C ARG A 296 -2.00 4.24 -17.75
N PRO A 297 -2.72 4.30 -16.62
CA PRO A 297 -2.54 5.35 -15.61
C PRO A 297 -1.10 5.45 -15.08
N ALA A 298 -0.45 4.31 -14.84
CA ALA A 298 0.93 4.24 -14.36
C ALA A 298 1.97 4.26 -15.49
N SER A 299 1.55 4.28 -16.76
CA SER A 299 2.42 4.00 -17.89
C SER A 299 3.52 5.03 -18.08
N GLY A 300 3.35 6.27 -17.61
CA GLY A 300 4.41 7.30 -17.66
C GLY A 300 5.72 6.87 -16.99
N HIS A 301 5.66 5.89 -16.09
CA HIS A 301 6.85 5.29 -15.48
C HIS A 301 7.82 4.66 -16.51
N ILE A 302 7.29 4.12 -17.62
CA ILE A 302 8.07 3.45 -18.66
C ILE A 302 9.08 4.37 -19.33
N LEU A 303 8.74 5.66 -19.45
CA LEU A 303 9.53 6.62 -20.22
C LEU A 303 10.96 6.76 -19.70
N SER A 304 11.16 6.54 -18.40
CA SER A 304 12.47 6.59 -17.77
C SER A 304 13.45 5.61 -18.41
N SER A 305 13.03 4.35 -18.54
CA SER A 305 13.86 3.29 -19.10
C SER A 305 13.91 3.37 -20.61
N VAL A 306 12.80 3.71 -21.24
CA VAL A 306 12.75 3.87 -22.69
C VAL A 306 13.71 4.94 -23.16
N ALA A 307 13.67 6.13 -22.56
CA ALA A 307 14.54 7.22 -22.96
C ALA A 307 16.02 6.84 -22.79
N ILE A 308 16.37 6.12 -21.72
CA ILE A 308 17.72 5.57 -21.58
C ILE A 308 18.07 4.63 -22.72
N LEU A 309 17.18 3.71 -23.05
CA LEU A 309 17.44 2.65 -24.01
C LEU A 309 17.49 3.18 -25.46
N THR A 310 16.63 4.14 -25.82
CA THR A 310 16.55 4.71 -27.17
C THR A 310 17.60 5.77 -27.44
N GLN A 311 17.87 6.66 -26.46
CA GLN A 311 18.75 7.81 -26.66
C GLN A 311 20.21 7.52 -26.28
N PHE A 312 20.43 6.55 -25.39
CA PHE A 312 21.75 6.32 -24.77
C PHE A 312 22.17 4.84 -24.73
N GLY A 313 21.29 3.93 -25.14
CA GLY A 313 21.65 2.56 -25.51
C GLY A 313 22.16 2.49 -26.96
N LYS A 314 22.85 1.41 -27.32
CA LYS A 314 23.09 1.07 -28.73
C LYS A 314 21.74 0.90 -29.44
N GLU A 315 21.75 0.89 -30.78
CA GLU A 315 20.54 0.67 -31.61
C GLU A 315 19.68 -0.47 -31.05
N LEU A 316 18.50 -0.11 -30.54
CA LEU A 316 17.48 -1.07 -30.11
C LEU A 316 16.93 -1.76 -31.35
N LYS A 317 16.84 -3.09 -31.29
CA LYS A 317 16.11 -3.84 -32.32
C LYS A 317 14.62 -3.60 -32.12
N THR A 318 13.84 -3.69 -33.20
CA THR A 318 12.37 -3.63 -33.13
C THR A 318 11.78 -4.61 -32.11
N GLU A 319 12.37 -5.80 -31.97
CA GLU A 319 11.97 -6.80 -30.97
C GLU A 319 12.25 -6.35 -29.53
N ASP A 320 13.41 -5.71 -29.29
CA ASP A 320 13.73 -5.15 -27.97
C ASP A 320 12.70 -4.10 -27.58
N TRP A 321 12.21 -3.36 -28.57
CA TRP A 321 11.24 -2.32 -28.32
C TRP A 321 9.91 -2.87 -27.77
N GLY A 322 9.38 -3.89 -28.44
CA GLY A 322 8.20 -4.62 -27.96
C GLY A 322 8.41 -5.28 -26.60
N ASN A 323 9.60 -5.82 -26.35
CA ASN A 323 9.94 -6.46 -25.08
C ASN A 323 10.04 -5.48 -23.91
N ILE A 324 10.56 -4.27 -24.11
CA ILE A 324 10.60 -3.23 -23.06
C ILE A 324 9.17 -2.81 -22.69
N VAL A 325 8.32 -2.57 -23.68
CA VAL A 325 6.91 -2.22 -23.44
C VAL A 325 6.18 -3.36 -22.73
N SER A 326 6.41 -4.61 -23.15
CA SER A 326 5.83 -5.79 -22.51
C SER A 326 6.32 -5.97 -21.07
N TYR A 327 7.61 -5.76 -20.80
CA TYR A 327 8.17 -5.81 -19.44
C TYR A 327 7.41 -4.87 -18.50
N PHE A 328 7.29 -3.59 -18.88
CA PHE A 328 6.62 -2.58 -18.05
C PHE A 328 5.11 -2.79 -17.98
N LYS A 329 4.44 -3.10 -19.09
CA LYS A 329 2.99 -3.37 -19.09
C LYS A 329 2.63 -4.42 -18.05
N HIS A 330 3.25 -5.59 -18.13
CA HIS A 330 2.89 -6.71 -17.26
C HIS A 330 3.35 -6.51 -15.80
N TYR A 331 4.48 -5.84 -15.57
CA TYR A 331 4.90 -5.51 -14.19
C TYR A 331 3.96 -4.48 -13.55
N LEU A 332 3.59 -3.41 -14.26
CA LEU A 332 2.69 -2.37 -13.74
C LEU A 332 1.27 -2.91 -13.52
N ILE A 333 0.78 -3.81 -14.39
CA ILE A 333 -0.48 -4.52 -14.14
C ILE A 333 -0.38 -5.31 -12.83
N ALA A 334 0.66 -6.12 -12.64
CA ALA A 334 0.81 -6.88 -11.39
C ALA A 334 0.93 -5.99 -10.14
N MET A 335 1.62 -4.85 -10.26
CA MET A 335 1.74 -3.86 -9.18
C MET A 335 0.37 -3.28 -8.82
N GLN A 336 -0.35 -2.76 -9.81
CA GLN A 336 -1.66 -2.15 -9.58
C GLN A 336 -2.69 -3.15 -9.05
N LEU A 337 -2.64 -4.40 -9.50
CA LEU A 337 -3.54 -5.42 -8.97
C LEU A 337 -3.22 -5.80 -7.51
N ASN A 338 -1.95 -5.71 -7.09
CA ASN A 338 -1.59 -5.89 -5.66
C ASN A 338 -2.15 -4.75 -4.82
N ASP A 339 -2.10 -3.52 -5.32
CA ASP A 339 -2.69 -2.36 -4.64
C ASP A 339 -4.21 -2.52 -4.53
N ASP A 340 -4.91 -2.81 -5.65
CA ASP A 340 -6.36 -3.11 -5.67
C ASP A 340 -6.73 -4.26 -4.70
N ALA A 341 -5.85 -5.25 -4.49
CA ALA A 341 -6.08 -6.37 -3.58
C ALA A 341 -5.84 -6.00 -2.11
N HIS A 342 -4.92 -5.07 -1.84
CA HIS A 342 -4.68 -4.53 -0.51
C HIS A 342 -5.85 -3.66 -0.05
N ASP A 343 -6.35 -2.82 -0.95
CA ASP A 343 -7.31 -1.75 -0.66
C ASP A 343 -8.77 -2.14 -0.91
N TRP A 344 -9.05 -3.41 -1.27
CA TRP A 344 -10.38 -3.85 -1.72
C TRP A 344 -11.55 -3.50 -0.78
N GLU A 345 -11.34 -3.49 0.55
CA GLU A 345 -12.38 -3.10 1.51
C GLU A 345 -12.64 -1.60 1.46
N GLU A 346 -11.58 -0.81 1.36
CA GLU A 346 -11.64 0.65 1.26
C GLU A 346 -12.27 1.07 -0.07
N ASP A 347 -11.85 0.44 -1.16
CA ASP A 347 -12.46 0.60 -2.48
C ASP A 347 -13.96 0.32 -2.44
N LEU A 348 -14.36 -0.82 -1.86
CA LEU A 348 -15.76 -1.19 -1.73
C LEU A 348 -16.53 -0.16 -0.88
N GLN A 349 -15.96 0.32 0.22
CA GLN A 349 -16.58 1.33 1.08
C GLN A 349 -16.80 2.68 0.38
N ARG A 350 -15.85 3.08 -0.47
CA ARG A 350 -15.91 4.31 -1.28
C ARG A 350 -16.74 4.14 -2.56
N GLY A 351 -17.24 2.94 -2.85
CA GLY A 351 -17.93 2.67 -4.09
C GLY A 351 -17.00 2.62 -5.31
N HIS A 352 -15.69 2.50 -5.11
CA HIS A 352 -14.72 2.31 -6.17
C HIS A 352 -14.78 0.86 -6.69
N LEU A 353 -14.98 0.69 -8.00
CA LEU A 353 -15.07 -0.60 -8.67
C LEU A 353 -13.71 -0.98 -9.24
N SER A 354 -12.74 -1.26 -8.37
CA SER A 354 -11.41 -1.73 -8.76
C SER A 354 -11.50 -3.09 -9.45
N THR A 355 -10.38 -3.57 -10.01
CA THR A 355 -10.38 -4.89 -10.67
C THR A 355 -10.73 -5.99 -9.66
N VAL A 356 -10.22 -5.88 -8.43
CA VAL A 356 -10.48 -6.85 -7.37
C VAL A 356 -11.91 -6.76 -6.85
N VAL A 357 -12.45 -5.56 -6.62
CA VAL A 357 -13.87 -5.38 -6.25
C VAL A 357 -14.79 -5.92 -7.35
N THR A 358 -14.47 -5.70 -8.61
CA THR A 358 -15.25 -6.22 -9.74
C THR A 358 -15.24 -7.75 -9.79
N LEU A 359 -14.08 -8.37 -9.57
CA LEU A 359 -13.95 -9.82 -9.49
C LEU A 359 -14.75 -10.39 -8.29
N LEU A 360 -14.64 -9.74 -7.12
CA LEU A 360 -15.38 -10.06 -5.91
C LEU A 360 -16.90 -10.02 -6.14
N LEU A 361 -17.42 -8.96 -6.77
CA LEU A 361 -18.85 -8.82 -7.06
C LEU A 361 -19.34 -9.88 -8.05
N ASN A 362 -18.50 -10.28 -9.01
CA ASN A 362 -18.80 -11.40 -9.91
C ASN A 362 -18.87 -12.73 -9.16
N ASP A 363 -17.93 -13.00 -8.26
CA ASP A 363 -17.93 -14.22 -7.45
C ASP A 363 -19.08 -14.25 -6.43
N LEU A 364 -19.43 -13.09 -5.87
CA LEU A 364 -20.62 -12.90 -5.04
C LEU A 364 -21.90 -13.24 -5.81
N LYS A 365 -22.05 -12.77 -7.05
CA LYS A 365 -23.19 -13.16 -7.90
C LYS A 365 -23.23 -14.67 -8.14
N LYS A 366 -22.07 -15.30 -8.39
CA LYS A 366 -21.96 -16.76 -8.61
C LYS A 366 -22.25 -17.59 -7.36
N SER A 367 -22.03 -17.07 -6.16
CA SER A 367 -22.35 -17.76 -4.90
C SER A 367 -23.87 -17.88 -4.64
N GLY A 368 -24.69 -17.24 -5.48
CA GLY A 368 -26.15 -17.23 -5.36
C GLY A 368 -26.68 -15.99 -4.64
N TRP A 369 -25.86 -14.96 -4.46
CA TRP A 369 -26.30 -13.68 -3.89
C TRP A 369 -27.44 -13.06 -4.71
N LYS A 370 -28.57 -12.81 -4.04
CA LYS A 370 -29.78 -12.27 -4.70
C LYS A 370 -30.02 -10.79 -4.43
N LYS A 371 -29.35 -10.19 -3.43
CA LYS A 371 -29.56 -8.78 -3.11
C LYS A 371 -28.92 -7.91 -4.20
N GLN A 372 -29.56 -6.79 -4.51
CA GLN A 372 -28.99 -5.76 -5.39
C GLN A 372 -28.10 -4.78 -4.63
N THR A 373 -27.99 -4.94 -3.32
CA THR A 373 -27.23 -4.08 -2.42
C THR A 373 -26.40 -4.93 -1.46
N ILE A 374 -25.38 -4.29 -0.91
CA ILE A 374 -24.53 -4.78 0.17
C ILE A 374 -24.66 -3.80 1.31
N ASP A 375 -25.03 -4.28 2.50
CA ASP A 375 -24.90 -3.50 3.73
C ASP A 375 -23.49 -3.71 4.30
N LEU A 376 -22.66 -2.68 4.25
CA LEU A 376 -21.24 -2.74 4.65
C LEU A 376 -21.05 -3.07 6.14
N ASN A 377 -22.07 -2.90 6.99
CA ASN A 377 -21.99 -3.27 8.40
C ASN A 377 -22.34 -4.75 8.62
N THR A 378 -23.35 -5.25 7.92
CA THR A 378 -23.89 -6.61 8.20
C THR A 378 -23.41 -7.67 7.22
N ASP A 379 -23.16 -7.31 5.97
CA ASP A 379 -22.84 -8.26 4.90
C ASP A 379 -21.32 -8.46 4.73
N LEU A 380 -20.49 -7.53 5.23
CA LEU A 380 -19.04 -7.55 5.08
C LEU A 380 -18.36 -8.85 5.58
N PRO A 381 -18.78 -9.48 6.70
CA PRO A 381 -18.19 -10.76 7.11
C PRO A 381 -18.36 -11.89 6.08
N GLU A 382 -19.45 -11.92 5.32
CA GLU A 382 -19.66 -12.92 4.27
C GLU A 382 -18.87 -12.57 3.01
N ILE A 383 -18.81 -11.28 2.67
CA ILE A 383 -18.03 -10.78 1.55
C ILE A 383 -16.54 -11.08 1.74
N ARG A 384 -16.00 -10.88 2.95
CA ARG A 384 -14.62 -11.26 3.33
C ARG A 384 -14.33 -12.74 3.05
N LYS A 385 -15.29 -13.64 3.30
CA LYS A 385 -15.08 -15.07 3.00
C LYS A 385 -14.98 -15.30 1.49
N ILE A 386 -15.87 -14.69 0.70
CA ILE A 386 -15.83 -14.83 -0.76
C ILE A 386 -14.52 -14.26 -1.30
N PHE A 387 -14.11 -13.10 -0.80
CA PHE A 387 -12.83 -12.48 -1.10
C PHE A 387 -11.67 -13.46 -0.87
N TRP A 388 -11.49 -13.93 0.37
CA TRP A 388 -10.32 -14.75 0.73
C TRP A 388 -10.30 -16.14 0.10
N PHE A 389 -11.46 -16.77 -0.10
CA PHE A 389 -11.55 -18.17 -0.55
C PHE A 389 -11.85 -18.36 -2.03
N THR A 390 -12.38 -17.34 -2.70
CA THR A 390 -12.78 -17.44 -4.12
C THR A 390 -12.05 -16.43 -4.98
N THR A 391 -12.06 -15.16 -4.58
CA THR A 391 -11.51 -14.05 -5.37
C THR A 391 -9.99 -14.01 -5.30
N MET A 392 -9.40 -14.07 -4.10
CA MET A 392 -7.95 -14.00 -3.89
C MET A 392 -7.17 -15.09 -4.65
N PRO A 393 -7.58 -16.38 -4.65
CA PRO A 393 -6.88 -17.40 -5.45
C PRO A 393 -6.86 -17.11 -6.96
N GLN A 394 -7.93 -16.53 -7.50
CA GLN A 394 -7.99 -16.13 -8.91
C GLN A 394 -7.07 -14.93 -9.17
N TYR A 395 -7.13 -13.93 -8.29
CA TYR A 395 -6.30 -12.75 -8.32
C TYR A 395 -4.80 -13.09 -8.30
N ILE A 396 -4.36 -13.90 -7.33
CA ILE A 396 -2.96 -14.33 -7.18
C ILE A 396 -2.45 -14.98 -8.46
N LYS A 397 -3.27 -15.85 -9.09
CA LYS A 397 -2.90 -16.50 -10.34
C LYS A 397 -2.67 -15.50 -11.48
N ILE A 398 -3.48 -14.43 -11.56
CA ILE A 398 -3.33 -13.37 -12.55
C ILE A 398 -2.03 -12.62 -12.28
N ALA A 399 -1.84 -12.11 -11.05
CA ALA A 399 -0.63 -11.35 -10.68
C ALA A 399 0.66 -12.15 -10.95
N LEU A 400 0.71 -13.43 -10.58
CA LEU A 400 1.87 -14.30 -10.85
C LEU A 400 2.10 -14.57 -12.34
N SER A 401 1.04 -14.62 -13.15
CA SER A 401 1.15 -14.76 -14.61
C SER A 401 1.72 -13.50 -15.25
N GLU A 402 1.30 -12.33 -14.78
CA GLU A 402 1.79 -11.03 -15.22
C GLU A 402 3.27 -10.83 -14.88
N THR A 403 3.69 -11.14 -13.64
CA THR A 403 5.11 -11.07 -13.26
C THR A 403 5.98 -12.06 -14.05
N ALA A 404 5.48 -13.27 -14.32
CA ALA A 404 6.17 -14.24 -15.17
C ALA A 404 6.35 -13.73 -16.61
N THR A 405 5.32 -13.08 -17.17
CA THR A 405 5.35 -12.51 -18.53
C THR A 405 6.30 -11.32 -18.60
N SER A 406 6.25 -10.42 -17.60
CA SER A 406 7.19 -9.31 -17.45
C SER A 406 8.64 -9.80 -17.42
N ARG A 407 8.95 -10.82 -16.60
CA ARG A 407 10.30 -11.40 -16.50
C ARG A 407 10.76 -12.04 -17.81
N LYS A 408 9.86 -12.74 -18.52
CA LYS A 408 10.16 -13.31 -19.83
C LYS A 408 10.51 -12.21 -20.84
N ALA A 409 9.74 -11.12 -20.86
CA ALA A 409 10.00 -9.97 -21.73
C ALA A 409 11.35 -9.32 -21.41
N LEU A 410 11.66 -9.07 -20.13
CA LEU A 410 12.95 -8.51 -19.70
C LEU A 410 14.14 -9.33 -20.21
N ARG A 411 14.09 -10.66 -20.05
CA ARG A 411 15.15 -11.57 -20.50
C ARG A 411 15.30 -11.64 -22.02
N ALA A 412 14.27 -11.23 -22.76
CA ALA A 412 14.30 -11.18 -24.22
C ALA A 412 14.86 -9.86 -24.76
N ILE A 413 15.10 -8.85 -23.91
CA ILE A 413 15.73 -7.59 -24.32
C ILE A 413 17.23 -7.84 -24.50
N SER A 414 17.69 -7.77 -25.75
CA SER A 414 19.03 -8.21 -26.14
C SER A 414 20.17 -7.32 -25.64
N ILE A 415 19.89 -6.06 -25.34
CA ILE A 415 20.87 -5.10 -24.83
C ILE A 415 21.06 -5.15 -23.30
N ILE A 416 20.17 -5.84 -22.57
CA ILE A 416 20.30 -5.98 -21.11
C ILE A 416 21.36 -7.04 -20.80
N GLU A 417 22.50 -6.59 -20.27
CA GLU A 417 23.62 -7.45 -19.88
C GLU A 417 23.43 -8.01 -18.46
N GLU A 418 22.87 -7.20 -17.56
CA GLU A 418 22.72 -7.51 -16.13
C GLU A 418 21.24 -7.36 -15.71
N PRO A 419 20.39 -8.38 -15.87
CA PRO A 419 18.94 -8.22 -15.65
C PRO A 419 18.54 -8.04 -14.18
N ALA A 420 19.42 -8.38 -13.23
CA ALA A 420 19.09 -8.47 -11.80
C ALA A 420 18.47 -7.20 -11.17
N PRO A 421 18.95 -5.96 -11.44
CA PRO A 421 18.33 -4.73 -10.93
C PRO A 421 16.86 -4.57 -11.35
N LEU A 422 16.53 -4.84 -12.61
CA LEU A 422 15.16 -4.76 -13.14
C LEU A 422 14.31 -5.99 -12.75
N GLU A 423 14.92 -7.18 -12.66
CA GLU A 423 14.23 -8.38 -12.14
C GLU A 423 13.84 -8.21 -10.67
N ARG A 424 14.65 -7.51 -9.85
CA ARG A 424 14.33 -7.23 -8.44
C ARG A 424 12.99 -6.51 -8.28
N ILE A 425 12.66 -5.58 -9.18
CA ILE A 425 11.39 -4.83 -9.14
C ILE A 425 10.20 -5.77 -9.36
N VAL A 426 10.33 -6.70 -10.31
CA VAL A 426 9.33 -7.75 -10.55
C VAL A 426 9.21 -8.68 -9.34
N SER A 427 10.34 -9.06 -8.72
CA SER A 427 10.34 -9.92 -7.55
C SER A 427 9.64 -9.29 -6.34
N ILE A 428 9.84 -7.99 -6.09
CA ILE A 428 9.11 -7.28 -5.01
C ILE A 428 7.59 -7.38 -5.23
N THR A 429 7.14 -7.16 -6.47
CA THR A 429 5.73 -7.25 -6.85
C THR A 429 5.20 -8.69 -6.71
N GLU A 430 6.00 -9.67 -7.13
CA GLU A 430 5.66 -11.10 -7.01
C GLU A 430 5.58 -11.55 -5.54
N ASP A 431 6.47 -11.06 -4.68
CA ASP A 431 6.52 -11.43 -3.27
C ASP A 431 5.26 -10.99 -2.51
N VAL A 432 4.65 -9.87 -2.88
CA VAL A 432 3.35 -9.43 -2.34
C VAL A 432 2.26 -10.45 -2.66
N ALA A 433 2.13 -10.85 -3.94
CA ALA A 433 1.15 -11.86 -4.35
C ALA A 433 1.41 -13.22 -3.67
N ARG A 434 2.68 -13.63 -3.52
CA ARG A 434 3.05 -14.87 -2.82
C ARG A 434 2.80 -14.80 -1.31
N GLN A 435 2.95 -13.64 -0.70
CA GLN A 435 2.62 -13.45 0.70
C GLN A 435 1.11 -13.60 0.91
N ALA A 436 0.30 -12.98 0.06
CA ALA A 436 -1.15 -13.14 0.06
C ALA A 436 -1.59 -14.60 -0.19
N GLU A 437 -0.87 -15.34 -1.04
CA GLU A 437 -1.09 -16.77 -1.26
C GLU A 437 -0.88 -17.59 0.02
N ARG A 438 0.20 -17.33 0.76
CA ARG A 438 0.47 -18.00 2.05
C ARG A 438 -0.63 -17.70 3.07
N GLU A 439 -1.03 -16.45 3.18
CA GLU A 439 -2.08 -16.02 4.13
C GLU A 439 -3.45 -16.63 3.80
N SER A 440 -3.80 -16.75 2.51
CA SER A 440 -5.02 -17.41 2.06
C SER A 440 -5.02 -18.91 2.38
N ILE A 441 -3.89 -19.60 2.16
CA ILE A 441 -3.72 -21.03 2.48
C ILE A 441 -3.84 -21.27 3.99
N ASP A 442 -3.12 -20.48 4.80
CA ASP A 442 -3.11 -20.62 6.26
C ASP A 442 -4.52 -20.38 6.83
N SER A 443 -5.22 -19.35 6.34
CA SER A 443 -6.62 -19.08 6.72
C SER A 443 -7.55 -20.24 6.37
N GLY A 444 -7.35 -20.86 5.19
CA GLY A 444 -8.12 -22.04 4.77
C GLY A 444 -7.84 -23.29 5.60
N ALA A 445 -6.59 -23.49 6.04
CA ALA A 445 -6.21 -24.59 6.92
C ALA A 445 -6.84 -24.44 8.31
N ILE A 446 -6.79 -23.23 8.88
CA ILE A 446 -7.37 -22.93 10.20
C ILE A 446 -8.89 -23.18 10.22
N LEU A 447 -9.61 -22.74 9.18
CA LEU A 447 -11.06 -22.96 9.12
C LEU A 447 -11.46 -24.42 8.93
N LYS A 448 -10.66 -25.20 8.18
CA LYS A 448 -10.89 -26.66 8.05
C LYS A 448 -10.66 -27.38 9.37
N GLU A 449 -9.61 -27.00 10.11
CA GLU A 449 -9.34 -27.55 11.44
C GLU A 449 -10.45 -27.19 12.44
N TYR A 450 -11.00 -25.98 12.35
CA TYR A 450 -12.13 -25.54 13.16
C TYR A 450 -13.42 -26.32 12.85
N ALA A 451 -13.72 -26.53 11.56
CA ALA A 451 -14.88 -27.31 11.12
C ALA A 451 -14.79 -28.79 11.55
N ASN A 452 -13.58 -29.35 11.58
CA ASN A 452 -13.34 -30.74 12.00
C ASN A 452 -13.39 -30.93 13.53
N ASN A 453 -13.15 -29.87 14.32
CA ASN A 453 -13.17 -29.90 15.79
C ASN A 453 -14.55 -29.55 16.39
N GLN A 454 -15.54 -29.22 15.56
CA GLN A 454 -16.96 -29.08 15.97
C GLN A 454 -17.83 -30.29 15.57
N GLY A 455 -17.20 -31.38 15.10
CA GLY A 455 -17.86 -32.65 14.77
C GLY A 455 -17.93 -33.64 15.93
#